data_AF-A0A8T5VNH4-F1
#
_entry.id   AF-A0A8T5VNH4-F1
#
_cell.length_a   1.000
_cell.length_b   1.000
_cell.length_c   1.000
_cell.angle_alpha   90.00
_cell.angle_beta   90.00
_cell.angle_gamma   90.00
#
_symmetry.space_group_name_H-M   'P 1'
#
loop_
_entity.id
_entity.type
_entity.pdbx_description
1 polymer ?
#
loop_
_entity_poly.entity_id
_entity_poly.type
_entity_poly.pdbx_seq_one_letter_code
_entity_poly.pdbx_strand_id
1 'polypeptide(L)'
;MKQMSSLQQEEWIAWIARNLLRGVSKSEIGTVMTEKGFSSTQAEDLVHRVTNDPIFRGVEPLGRRVGNLEALLDVRRALSRQDPTNSSIERRRNLSREEFHLEYYCRNRPVIITDLVERWPAFGLWTPDYFRKQYGDVIVEIQSNRKTHPVYEVFLKGHTKRVRFAEYVDLLEKGGETNQYYLTANDRLLDNEQIRPLLKDFWPFPEYFCEGDREQKQFLWLGPKGAVSPLHRDRLNVFMTQVYGRKRVKMISSDALHLVYNFESFFSEVDAEEPDLQNHPRFAEAEIIDVVLEPGEALLIPVGWWHHVRSLDISINVSLTNFLFGNDFENLYPKSNQGRVG
;
A
#
# COMPACT_ATOMS: atom_id res chain seq x y z
N MET A 1 34.35 -15.18 28.38
CA MET A 1 33.94 -14.44 27.16
C MET A 1 33.00 -15.35 26.39
N LYS A 2 31.79 -14.92 26.01
CA LYS A 2 31.06 -15.66 24.97
C LYS A 2 31.92 -15.54 23.69
N GLN A 3 32.54 -16.62 23.26
CA GLN A 3 33.11 -16.69 21.91
C GLN A 3 31.92 -16.52 20.97
N MET A 4 31.83 -15.35 20.34
CA MET A 4 30.86 -15.15 19.27
C MET A 4 31.31 -15.93 18.06
N SER A 5 30.36 -16.57 17.38
CA SER A 5 30.61 -17.13 16.05
C SER A 5 30.92 -16.01 15.05
N SER A 6 31.54 -16.36 13.92
CA SER A 6 31.78 -15.42 12.82
C SER A 6 30.48 -14.77 12.34
N LEU A 7 29.41 -15.56 12.20
CA LEU A 7 28.08 -15.11 11.81
C LEU A 7 27.52 -14.04 12.76
N GLN A 8 27.60 -14.27 14.07
CA GLN A 8 27.16 -13.28 15.05
C GLN A 8 27.97 -11.99 14.97
N GLN A 9 29.28 -12.09 14.70
CA GLN A 9 30.12 -10.91 14.55
C GLN A 9 29.75 -10.11 13.29
N GLU A 10 29.45 -10.78 12.19
CA GLU A 10 28.98 -10.16 10.94
C GLU A 10 27.64 -9.43 11.13
N GLU A 11 26.69 -10.03 11.85
CA GLU A 11 25.40 -9.40 12.18
C GLU A 11 25.58 -8.09 12.97
N TRP A 12 26.47 -8.08 13.96
CA TRP A 12 26.79 -6.88 14.72
C TRP A 12 27.49 -5.81 13.88
N ILE A 13 28.42 -6.19 13.01
CA ILE A 13 29.06 -5.26 12.07
C ILE A 13 28.01 -4.62 11.16
N ALA A 14 27.10 -5.41 10.59
CA ALA A 14 26.01 -4.92 9.75
C ALA A 14 25.02 -4.04 10.52
N TRP A 15 24.75 -4.38 11.79
CA TRP A 15 23.90 -3.57 12.67
C TRP A 15 24.55 -2.22 13.01
N ILE A 16 25.84 -2.19 13.36
CA ILE A 16 26.60 -0.95 13.62
C ILE A 16 26.60 -0.08 12.37
N ALA A 17 26.98 -0.64 11.21
CA ALA A 17 27.05 0.09 9.96
C ALA A 17 25.70 0.72 9.59
N ARG A 18 24.59 -0.04 9.67
CA ARG A 18 23.24 0.49 9.38
C ARG A 18 22.85 1.64 10.30
N ASN A 19 23.14 1.55 11.60
CA ASN A 19 22.80 2.60 12.56
C ASN A 19 23.64 3.86 12.36
N LEU A 20 24.95 3.71 12.11
CA LEU A 20 25.81 4.85 11.78
C LEU A 20 25.34 5.55 10.49
N LEU A 21 24.97 4.79 9.45
CA LEU A 21 24.44 5.36 8.20
C LEU A 21 23.09 6.07 8.37
N ARG A 22 22.32 5.71 9.39
CA ARG A 22 21.08 6.39 9.80
C ARG A 22 21.34 7.61 10.70
N GLY A 23 22.61 7.93 11.00
CA GLY A 23 22.99 9.07 11.82
C GLY A 23 22.96 8.82 13.33
N VAL A 24 22.77 7.58 13.80
CA VAL A 24 22.86 7.24 15.23
C VAL A 24 24.29 7.48 15.71
N SER A 25 24.44 8.12 16.88
CA SER A 25 25.76 8.46 17.39
C SER A 25 26.55 7.21 17.82
N LYS A 26 27.88 7.30 17.73
CA LYS A 26 28.79 6.23 18.19
C LYS A 26 28.56 5.89 19.67
N SER A 27 28.23 6.89 20.49
CA SER A 27 27.91 6.73 21.91
C SER A 27 26.64 5.93 22.14
N GLU A 28 25.55 6.23 21.42
CA GLU A 28 24.29 5.48 21.55
C GLU A 28 24.44 4.03 21.14
N ILE A 29 25.15 3.79 20.03
CA ILE A 29 25.50 2.43 19.58
C ILE A 29 26.28 1.69 20.66
N GLY A 30 27.29 2.35 21.26
CA GLY A 30 28.07 1.79 22.37
C GLY A 30 27.23 1.44 23.59
N THR A 31 26.26 2.29 23.96
CA THR A 31 25.32 2.03 25.06
C THR A 31 24.50 0.77 24.80
N VAL A 32 23.85 0.68 23.63
CA VAL A 32 23.03 -0.49 23.26
C VAL A 32 23.86 -1.78 23.22
N MET A 33 25.08 -1.73 22.70
CA MET A 33 25.98 -2.90 22.71
C MET A 33 26.32 -3.32 24.15
N THR A 34 26.57 -2.38 25.04
CA THR A 34 26.88 -2.67 26.45
C THR A 34 25.70 -3.33 27.16
N GLU A 35 24.48 -2.84 26.93
CA GLU A 35 23.23 -3.46 27.43
C GLU A 35 23.03 -4.89 26.91
N LYS A 36 23.53 -5.19 25.71
CA LYS A 36 23.49 -6.53 25.10
C LYS A 36 24.68 -7.42 25.50
N GLY A 37 25.51 -6.97 26.45
CA GLY A 37 26.53 -7.78 27.10
C GLY A 37 27.95 -7.64 26.54
N PHE A 38 28.21 -6.64 25.70
CA PHE A 38 29.57 -6.25 25.32
C PHE A 38 30.23 -5.45 26.45
N SER A 39 31.54 -5.59 26.64
CA SER A 39 32.29 -4.59 27.43
C SER A 39 32.42 -3.29 26.65
N SER A 40 32.58 -2.16 27.35
CA SER A 40 32.73 -0.83 26.71
C SER A 40 33.88 -0.82 25.70
N THR A 41 35.03 -1.41 26.03
CA THR A 41 36.18 -1.53 25.13
C THR A 41 35.84 -2.34 23.87
N GLN A 42 35.12 -3.46 23.99
CA GLN A 42 34.72 -4.25 22.82
C GLN A 42 33.76 -3.50 21.91
N ALA A 43 32.82 -2.74 22.49
CA ALA A 43 31.89 -1.92 21.72
C ALA A 43 32.64 -0.81 20.97
N GLU A 44 33.53 -0.10 21.66
CA GLU A 44 34.39 0.95 21.08
C GLU A 44 35.26 0.40 19.94
N ASP A 45 35.92 -0.74 20.14
CA ASP A 45 36.77 -1.38 19.14
C ASP A 45 36.00 -1.79 17.87
N LEU A 46 34.80 -2.36 18.03
CA LEU A 46 33.96 -2.76 16.90
C LEU A 46 33.42 -1.53 16.15
N VAL A 47 32.94 -0.51 16.86
CA VAL A 47 32.50 0.75 16.23
C VAL A 47 33.66 1.43 15.51
N HIS A 48 34.85 1.48 16.13
CA HIS A 48 36.05 2.00 15.52
C HIS A 48 36.43 1.22 14.26
N ARG A 49 36.38 -0.12 14.30
CA ARG A 49 36.65 -0.97 13.14
C ARG A 49 35.70 -0.67 11.98
N VAL A 50 34.39 -0.61 12.23
CA VAL A 50 33.39 -0.30 11.20
C VAL A 50 33.62 1.09 10.61
N THR A 51 33.84 2.11 11.44
CA THR A 51 34.03 3.49 10.95
C THR A 51 35.33 3.71 10.17
N ASN A 52 36.34 2.86 10.36
CA ASN A 52 37.60 2.90 9.62
C ASN A 52 37.64 1.97 8.41
N ASP A 53 36.62 1.12 8.23
CA ASP A 53 36.52 0.23 7.09
C ASP A 53 36.40 1.03 5.78
N PRO A 54 37.23 0.76 4.75
CA PRO A 54 37.17 1.47 3.47
C PRO A 54 35.81 1.36 2.78
N ILE A 55 35.11 0.22 2.91
CA ILE A 55 33.77 0.02 2.35
C ILE A 55 32.80 0.95 3.06
N PHE A 56 32.83 0.98 4.39
CA PHE A 56 31.97 1.87 5.19
C PHE A 56 32.20 3.34 4.82
N ARG A 57 33.47 3.78 4.76
CA ARG A 57 33.82 5.14 4.34
C ARG A 57 33.35 5.48 2.93
N GLY A 58 33.36 4.49 2.02
CA GLY A 58 32.83 4.64 0.66
C GLY A 58 31.31 4.84 0.62
N VAL A 59 30.56 4.20 1.52
CA VAL A 59 29.08 4.31 1.55
C VAL A 59 28.56 5.41 2.49
N GLU A 60 29.38 5.91 3.42
CA GLU A 60 29.00 6.96 4.36
C GLU A 60 28.42 8.22 3.71
N PRO A 61 28.96 8.75 2.57
CA PRO A 61 28.34 9.85 1.85
C PRO A 61 26.92 9.53 1.34
N LEU A 62 26.64 8.28 0.97
CA LEU A 62 25.30 7.85 0.57
C LEU A 62 24.34 7.86 1.76
N GLY A 63 24.78 7.40 2.94
CA GLY A 63 24.00 7.50 4.18
C GLY A 63 23.60 8.94 4.50
N ARG A 64 24.55 9.89 4.43
CA ARG A 64 24.26 11.32 4.59
C ARG A 64 23.28 11.85 3.54
N ARG A 65 23.41 11.42 2.28
CA ARG A 65 22.48 11.79 1.21
C ARG A 65 21.06 11.28 1.50
N VAL A 66 20.91 10.05 1.96
CA VAL A 66 19.60 9.50 2.37
C VAL A 66 19.04 10.27 3.56
N GLY A 67 19.85 10.54 4.59
CA GLY A 67 19.42 11.33 5.75
C GLY A 67 18.92 12.74 5.36
N ASN A 68 19.59 13.41 4.43
CA ASN A 68 19.13 14.70 3.90
C ASN A 68 17.80 14.60 3.14
N LEU A 69 17.57 13.49 2.41
CA LEU A 69 16.30 13.26 1.73
C LEU A 69 15.18 12.99 2.74
N GLU A 70 15.42 12.17 3.77
CA GLU A 70 14.46 11.95 4.86
C GLU A 70 14.12 13.27 5.58
N ALA A 71 15.12 14.08 5.91
CA ALA A 71 14.90 15.38 6.53
C ALA A 71 14.05 16.32 5.67
N LEU A 72 14.25 16.32 4.34
CA LEU A 72 13.42 17.11 3.43
C LEU A 72 11.96 16.62 3.42
N LEU A 73 11.74 15.31 3.50
CA LEU A 73 10.41 14.74 3.64
C LEU A 73 9.76 15.14 4.97
N ASP A 74 10.51 15.15 6.07
CA ASP A 74 10.02 15.62 7.36
C ASP A 74 9.67 17.11 7.35
N VAL A 75 10.45 17.95 6.67
CA VAL A 75 10.12 19.37 6.46
C VAL A 75 8.79 19.51 5.69
N ARG A 76 8.58 18.73 4.62
CA ARG A 76 7.31 18.77 3.87
C ARG A 76 6.12 18.38 4.73
N ARG A 77 6.27 17.33 5.53
CA ARG A 77 5.22 16.88 6.47
C ARG A 77 4.95 17.94 7.54
N ALA A 78 5.99 18.52 8.13
CA ALA A 78 5.87 19.60 9.10
C ALA A 78 5.16 20.84 8.53
N LEU A 79 5.42 21.20 7.26
CA LEU A 79 4.69 22.26 6.56
C LEU A 79 3.24 21.88 6.29
N SER A 80 2.99 20.65 5.80
CA SER A 80 1.63 20.15 5.51
C SER A 80 0.73 20.16 6.75
N ARG A 81 1.28 19.84 7.93
CA ARG A 81 0.59 19.90 9.24
C ARG A 81 0.09 21.28 9.64
N GLN A 82 0.66 22.35 9.09
CA GLN A 82 0.22 23.71 9.40
C GLN A 82 -1.16 24.02 8.79
N ASP A 83 -1.55 23.26 7.77
CA ASP A 83 -2.89 23.32 7.20
C ASP A 83 -3.75 22.19 7.80
N PRO A 84 -4.72 22.52 8.68
CA PRO A 84 -5.55 21.51 9.33
C PRO A 84 -6.40 20.70 8.33
N THR A 85 -6.64 21.21 7.12
CA THR A 85 -7.41 20.49 6.10
C THR A 85 -6.67 19.26 5.55
N ASN A 86 -5.34 19.17 5.73
CA ASN A 86 -4.55 18.02 5.33
C ASN A 86 -4.68 16.81 6.28
N SER A 87 -5.32 16.98 7.43
CA SER A 87 -5.57 15.88 8.38
C SER A 87 -6.76 14.98 7.99
N SER A 88 -7.45 15.31 6.90
CA SER A 88 -8.61 14.57 6.41
C SER A 88 -8.64 14.52 4.88
N ILE A 89 -9.40 13.57 4.31
CA ILE A 89 -9.64 13.54 2.87
C ILE A 89 -10.89 14.35 2.57
N GLU A 90 -10.72 15.37 1.73
CA GLU A 90 -11.81 16.23 1.29
C GLU A 90 -12.83 15.43 0.47
N ARG A 91 -14.12 15.68 0.72
CA ARG A 91 -15.24 15.15 -0.05
C ARG A 91 -15.78 16.23 -0.98
N ARG A 92 -15.80 15.96 -2.28
CA ARG A 92 -16.26 16.90 -3.31
C ARG A 92 -17.39 16.32 -4.15
N ARG A 93 -18.22 17.24 -4.63
CA ARG A 93 -19.28 17.02 -5.61
C ARG A 93 -19.04 17.92 -6.80
N ASN A 94 -19.51 17.51 -7.97
CA ASN A 94 -19.40 18.26 -9.23
C ASN A 94 -17.96 18.74 -9.52
N LEU A 95 -16.96 17.93 -9.16
CA LEU A 95 -15.56 18.30 -9.29
C LEU A 95 -15.19 18.37 -10.78
N SER A 96 -14.82 19.52 -11.30
CA SER A 96 -14.47 19.64 -12.71
C SER A 96 -13.17 18.90 -13.05
N ARG A 97 -12.94 18.62 -14.33
CA ARG A 97 -11.67 18.06 -14.82
C ARG A 97 -10.46 18.90 -14.40
N GLU A 98 -10.59 20.23 -14.51
CA GLU A 98 -9.50 21.16 -14.22
C GLU A 98 -9.18 21.20 -12.73
N GLU A 99 -10.19 21.31 -11.86
CA GLU A 99 -10.01 21.24 -10.40
C GLU A 99 -9.41 19.89 -9.99
N PHE A 100 -9.95 18.77 -10.51
CA PHE A 100 -9.42 17.44 -10.23
C PHE A 100 -7.92 17.35 -10.58
N HIS A 101 -7.55 17.85 -11.76
CA HIS A 101 -6.17 17.78 -12.23
C HIS A 101 -5.22 18.69 -11.43
N LEU A 102 -5.57 19.97 -11.28
CA LEU A 102 -4.68 20.98 -10.72
C LEU A 102 -4.63 20.99 -9.19
N GLU A 103 -5.74 20.65 -8.52
CA GLU A 103 -5.83 20.70 -7.05
C GLU A 103 -5.48 19.37 -6.39
N TYR A 104 -5.69 18.24 -7.07
CA TYR A 104 -5.53 16.90 -6.49
C TYR A 104 -4.48 16.06 -7.21
N TYR A 105 -4.68 15.78 -8.50
CA TYR A 105 -3.81 14.87 -9.25
C TYR A 105 -2.35 15.37 -9.30
N CYS A 106 -2.13 16.61 -9.76
CA CYS A 106 -0.78 17.20 -9.87
C CYS A 106 -0.16 17.55 -8.51
N ARG A 107 -0.97 17.66 -7.46
CA ARG A 107 -0.50 17.96 -6.09
C ARG A 107 -0.31 16.72 -5.24
N ASN A 108 -0.49 15.52 -5.81
CA ASN A 108 -0.41 14.24 -5.10
C ASN A 108 -1.31 14.24 -3.85
N ARG A 109 -2.53 14.82 -3.94
CA ARG A 109 -3.47 14.96 -2.83
C ARG A 109 -4.69 14.05 -3.04
N PRO A 110 -5.10 13.25 -2.05
CA PRO A 110 -6.27 12.39 -2.16
C PRO A 110 -7.55 13.22 -2.13
N VAL A 111 -8.60 12.71 -2.77
CA VAL A 111 -9.94 13.29 -2.75
C VAL A 111 -10.98 12.19 -2.87
N ILE A 112 -12.11 12.36 -2.18
CA ILE A 112 -13.30 11.54 -2.35
C ILE A 112 -14.31 12.33 -3.18
N ILE A 113 -14.78 11.76 -4.28
CA ILE A 113 -15.83 12.32 -5.14
C ILE A 113 -17.12 11.55 -4.89
N THR A 114 -18.19 12.23 -4.48
CA THR A 114 -19.38 11.59 -3.90
C THR A 114 -20.57 11.51 -4.86
N ASP A 115 -20.43 11.87 -6.13
CA ASP A 115 -21.54 11.97 -7.09
C ASP A 115 -21.21 11.39 -8.47
N LEU A 116 -20.28 10.43 -8.52
CA LEU A 116 -19.85 9.75 -9.73
C LEU A 116 -20.44 8.35 -9.85
N VAL A 117 -20.19 7.49 -8.86
CA VAL A 117 -20.53 6.05 -8.95
C VAL A 117 -22.04 5.84 -9.04
N GLU A 118 -22.83 6.73 -8.44
CA GLU A 118 -24.31 6.71 -8.52
C GLU A 118 -24.85 6.81 -9.95
N ARG A 119 -24.04 7.26 -10.92
CA ARG A 119 -24.41 7.36 -12.33
C ARG A 119 -24.33 6.01 -13.05
N TRP A 120 -23.60 5.04 -12.50
CA TRP A 120 -23.42 3.73 -13.12
C TRP A 120 -24.65 2.84 -12.93
N PRO A 121 -25.07 2.07 -13.95
CA PRO A 121 -26.04 0.99 -13.81
C PRO A 121 -25.66 0.00 -12.71
N ALA A 122 -24.36 -0.27 -12.53
CA ALA A 122 -23.84 -1.10 -11.46
C ALA A 122 -24.31 -0.64 -10.07
N PHE A 123 -24.48 0.67 -9.85
CA PHE A 123 -24.96 1.21 -8.59
C PHE A 123 -26.43 0.84 -8.37
N GLY A 124 -26.70 0.07 -7.32
CA GLY A 124 -28.01 -0.51 -7.03
C GLY A 124 -28.30 -1.84 -7.75
N LEU A 125 -27.69 -2.12 -8.90
CA LEU A 125 -27.81 -3.41 -9.59
C LEU A 125 -26.89 -4.48 -8.99
N TRP A 126 -25.61 -4.14 -8.81
CA TRP A 126 -24.59 -5.07 -8.36
C TRP A 126 -24.75 -5.39 -6.88
N THR A 127 -25.15 -6.63 -6.62
CA THR A 127 -25.30 -7.23 -5.30
C THR A 127 -24.78 -8.66 -5.35
N PRO A 128 -24.41 -9.27 -4.20
CA PRO A 128 -24.01 -10.69 -4.20
C PRO A 128 -25.04 -11.60 -4.89
N ASP A 129 -26.33 -11.35 -4.67
CA ASP A 129 -27.43 -12.08 -5.32
C ASP A 129 -27.48 -11.89 -6.84
N TYR A 130 -27.22 -10.67 -7.34
CA TYR A 130 -27.09 -10.42 -8.78
C TYR A 130 -25.97 -11.27 -9.40
N PHE A 131 -24.79 -11.29 -8.78
CA PHE A 131 -23.65 -12.10 -9.26
C PHE A 131 -23.96 -13.59 -9.22
N ARG A 132 -24.62 -14.07 -8.17
CA ARG A 132 -25.10 -15.47 -8.06
C ARG A 132 -26.05 -15.82 -9.21
N LYS A 133 -27.01 -14.96 -9.53
CA LYS A 133 -28.04 -15.24 -10.55
C LYS A 133 -27.51 -15.16 -11.98
N GLN A 134 -26.69 -14.16 -12.29
CA GLN A 134 -26.23 -13.91 -13.66
C GLN A 134 -24.97 -14.72 -14.01
N TYR A 135 -24.08 -14.95 -13.04
CA TYR A 135 -22.76 -15.54 -13.27
C TYR A 135 -22.49 -16.76 -12.40
N GLY A 136 -23.50 -17.32 -11.75
CA GLY A 136 -23.37 -18.39 -10.75
C GLY A 136 -22.59 -19.62 -11.22
N ASP A 137 -22.76 -20.00 -12.49
CA ASP A 137 -22.11 -21.15 -13.10
C ASP A 137 -20.67 -20.87 -13.59
N VAL A 138 -20.26 -19.60 -13.64
CA VAL A 138 -18.91 -19.23 -14.06
C VAL A 138 -17.91 -19.67 -12.99
N ILE A 139 -16.83 -20.31 -13.41
CA ILE A 139 -15.71 -20.66 -12.52
C ILE A 139 -14.82 -19.43 -12.36
N VAL A 140 -14.66 -18.97 -11.12
CA VAL A 140 -13.79 -17.85 -10.75
C VAL A 140 -12.61 -18.36 -9.94
N GLU A 141 -11.49 -17.66 -10.05
CA GLU A 141 -10.32 -17.84 -9.18
C GLU A 141 -10.41 -16.82 -8.04
N ILE A 142 -10.19 -17.29 -6.81
CA ILE A 142 -10.16 -16.45 -5.62
C ILE A 142 -8.87 -16.71 -4.86
N GLN A 143 -8.34 -15.68 -4.21
CA GLN A 143 -7.32 -15.88 -3.20
C GLN A 143 -7.90 -16.68 -2.04
N SER A 144 -7.11 -17.59 -1.49
CA SER A 144 -7.44 -18.48 -0.38
C SER A 144 -6.25 -18.55 0.58
N ASN A 145 -6.46 -19.02 1.83
CA ASN A 145 -5.39 -19.20 2.81
C ASN A 145 -4.58 -17.93 3.16
N ARG A 146 -5.20 -16.74 3.05
CA ARG A 146 -4.54 -15.43 3.30
C ARG A 146 -4.12 -15.17 4.76
N LYS A 147 -4.09 -16.18 5.62
CA LYS A 147 -3.58 -16.09 7.02
C LYS A 147 -2.21 -16.75 7.21
N THR A 148 -1.65 -17.39 6.18
CA THR A 148 -0.41 -18.18 6.31
C THR A 148 0.88 -17.35 6.24
N HIS A 149 0.80 -16.07 5.86
CA HIS A 149 1.95 -15.17 5.81
C HIS A 149 1.52 -13.73 6.18
N PRO A 150 2.35 -12.92 6.87
CA PRO A 150 2.01 -11.53 7.21
C PRO A 150 1.72 -10.66 5.97
N VAL A 151 2.38 -10.97 4.86
CA VAL A 151 2.17 -10.31 3.55
C VAL A 151 1.74 -11.36 2.51
N TYR A 152 0.53 -11.88 2.68
CA TYR A 152 -0.05 -12.91 1.81
C TYR A 152 -0.31 -12.42 0.36
N GLU A 153 -0.36 -11.11 0.12
CA GLU A 153 -0.49 -10.53 -1.24
C GLU A 153 0.84 -10.50 -2.02
N VAL A 154 1.98 -10.73 -1.37
CA VAL A 154 3.30 -10.83 -2.03
C VAL A 154 3.53 -12.23 -2.61
N PHE A 155 3.07 -13.28 -1.91
CA PHE A 155 3.29 -14.68 -2.29
C PHE A 155 2.05 -15.29 -2.96
N LEU A 156 1.53 -14.64 -4.01
CA LEU A 156 0.31 -15.07 -4.70
C LEU A 156 0.41 -16.47 -5.35
N LYS A 157 1.62 -16.93 -5.68
CA LYS A 157 1.85 -18.25 -6.29
C LYS A 157 1.57 -19.37 -5.28
N GLY A 158 0.46 -20.07 -5.48
CA GLY A 158 0.09 -21.28 -4.73
C GLY A 158 -1.03 -21.11 -3.71
N HIS A 159 -1.67 -19.93 -3.66
CA HIS A 159 -2.73 -19.61 -2.70
C HIS A 159 -4.08 -19.29 -3.35
N THR A 160 -4.34 -19.73 -4.56
CA THR A 160 -5.64 -19.53 -5.23
C THR A 160 -6.51 -20.78 -5.21
N LYS A 161 -7.83 -20.59 -5.27
CA LYS A 161 -8.82 -21.67 -5.38
C LYS A 161 -9.79 -21.33 -6.50
N ARG A 162 -10.12 -22.32 -7.33
CA ARG A 162 -11.18 -22.22 -8.33
C ARG A 162 -12.51 -22.69 -7.74
N VAL A 163 -13.56 -21.88 -7.88
CA VAL A 163 -14.90 -22.17 -7.36
C VAL A 163 -15.96 -21.68 -8.35
N ARG A 164 -17.17 -22.26 -8.29
CA ARG A 164 -18.32 -21.64 -8.97
C ARG A 164 -18.64 -20.30 -8.32
N PHE A 165 -19.01 -19.30 -9.10
CA PHE A 165 -19.32 -17.98 -8.55
C PHE A 165 -20.47 -18.05 -7.53
N ALA A 166 -21.49 -18.87 -7.78
CA ALA A 166 -22.58 -19.08 -6.82
C ALA A 166 -22.06 -19.63 -5.47
N GLU A 167 -21.10 -20.55 -5.51
CA GLU A 167 -20.46 -21.08 -4.29
C GLU A 167 -19.63 -20.01 -3.58
N TYR A 168 -18.95 -19.13 -4.33
CA TYR A 168 -18.24 -18.01 -3.74
C TYR A 168 -19.19 -17.03 -3.05
N VAL A 169 -20.31 -16.68 -3.68
CA VAL A 169 -21.34 -15.83 -3.06
C VAL A 169 -21.88 -16.46 -1.78
N ASP A 170 -22.13 -17.78 -1.79
CA ASP A 170 -22.51 -18.51 -0.59
C ASP A 170 -21.49 -18.40 0.55
N LEU A 171 -20.19 -18.44 0.23
CA LEU A 171 -19.11 -18.22 1.22
C LEU A 171 -19.16 -16.80 1.78
N LEU A 172 -19.44 -15.79 0.96
CA LEU A 172 -19.53 -14.40 1.41
C LEU A 172 -20.67 -14.20 2.40
N GLU A 173 -21.87 -14.73 2.10
CA GLU A 173 -23.06 -14.54 2.93
C GLU A 173 -23.02 -15.35 4.23
N LYS A 174 -22.46 -16.56 4.20
CA LYS A 174 -22.42 -17.48 5.36
C LYS A 174 -21.18 -17.28 6.24
N GLY A 175 -20.11 -16.69 5.70
CA GLY A 175 -18.78 -16.67 6.33
C GLY A 175 -18.59 -15.67 7.47
N GLY A 176 -19.49 -14.72 7.65
CA GLY A 176 -19.33 -13.65 8.64
C GLY A 176 -18.09 -12.78 8.36
N GLU A 177 -17.42 -12.35 9.43
CA GLU A 177 -16.20 -11.54 9.34
C GLU A 177 -14.96 -12.44 9.15
N THR A 178 -14.28 -12.32 8.01
CA THR A 178 -13.15 -13.19 7.64
C THR A 178 -12.22 -12.53 6.61
N ASN A 179 -10.95 -12.92 6.65
CA ASN A 179 -9.95 -12.60 5.63
C ASN A 179 -9.46 -13.84 4.87
N GLN A 180 -10.14 -14.99 4.98
CA GLN A 180 -9.61 -16.26 4.45
C GLN A 180 -9.68 -16.38 2.92
N TYR A 181 -10.60 -15.67 2.29
CA TYR A 181 -10.81 -15.67 0.85
C TYR A 181 -11.18 -14.29 0.35
N TYR A 182 -10.73 -13.95 -0.86
CA TYR A 182 -11.02 -12.67 -1.49
C TYR A 182 -10.82 -12.75 -3.01
N LEU A 183 -11.75 -12.20 -3.78
CA LEU A 183 -11.58 -11.94 -5.21
C LEU A 183 -10.99 -10.54 -5.38
N THR A 184 -9.79 -10.49 -5.94
CA THR A 184 -8.91 -9.32 -6.00
C THR A 184 -8.59 -8.91 -7.45
N ALA A 185 -7.90 -7.78 -7.61
CA ALA A 185 -7.41 -7.33 -8.93
C ALA A 185 -6.56 -8.37 -9.67
N ASN A 186 -5.77 -9.17 -8.93
CA ASN A 186 -4.87 -10.16 -9.51
C ASN A 186 -5.59 -11.32 -10.19
N ASP A 187 -6.85 -11.57 -9.83
CA ASP A 187 -7.68 -12.62 -10.43
C ASP A 187 -8.20 -12.24 -11.83
N ARG A 188 -7.97 -10.98 -12.25
CA ARG A 188 -8.26 -10.45 -13.60
C ARG A 188 -9.66 -10.84 -14.11
N LEU A 189 -10.65 -10.77 -13.23
CA LEU A 189 -12.00 -11.28 -13.48
C LEU A 189 -12.64 -10.74 -14.77
N LEU A 190 -12.38 -9.47 -15.10
CA LEU A 190 -12.94 -8.80 -16.28
C LEU A 190 -12.32 -9.25 -17.61
N ASP A 191 -11.22 -10.02 -17.57
CA ASP A 191 -10.64 -10.67 -18.75
C ASP A 191 -11.36 -11.98 -19.10
N ASN A 192 -12.13 -12.56 -18.16
CA ASN A 192 -12.98 -13.71 -18.44
C ASN A 192 -14.12 -13.31 -19.38
N GLU A 193 -14.17 -13.89 -20.58
CA GLU A 193 -15.17 -13.58 -21.61
C GLU A 193 -16.62 -13.70 -21.11
N GLN A 194 -16.89 -14.63 -20.19
CA GLN A 194 -18.22 -14.82 -19.60
C GLN A 194 -18.62 -13.69 -18.64
N ILE A 195 -17.63 -13.05 -17.99
CA ILE A 195 -17.85 -11.94 -17.04
C ILE A 195 -17.71 -10.57 -17.70
N ARG A 196 -16.97 -10.48 -18.81
CA ARG A 196 -16.73 -9.26 -19.58
C ARG A 196 -17.99 -8.42 -19.89
N PRO A 197 -19.21 -8.98 -20.06
CA PRO A 197 -20.42 -8.18 -20.17
C PRO A 197 -20.65 -7.15 -19.04
N LEU A 198 -20.11 -7.36 -17.83
CA LEU A 198 -20.16 -6.40 -16.72
C LEU A 198 -19.55 -5.03 -17.08
N LEU A 199 -18.64 -4.96 -18.07
CA LEU A 199 -18.07 -3.71 -18.56
C LEU A 199 -19.11 -2.73 -19.14
N LYS A 200 -20.34 -3.19 -19.37
CA LYS A 200 -21.48 -2.36 -19.80
C LYS A 200 -22.15 -1.65 -18.63
N ASP A 201 -21.99 -2.14 -17.41
CA ASP A 201 -22.67 -1.61 -16.22
C ASP A 201 -21.91 -0.45 -15.58
N PHE A 202 -20.70 -0.16 -16.06
CA PHE A 202 -19.88 0.96 -15.62
C PHE A 202 -18.99 1.46 -16.76
N TRP A 203 -18.67 2.74 -16.74
CA TRP A 203 -17.81 3.39 -17.74
C TRP A 203 -16.78 4.29 -17.06
N PRO A 204 -15.61 4.49 -17.69
CA PRO A 204 -14.68 5.53 -17.27
C PRO A 204 -15.37 6.90 -17.33
N PHE A 205 -15.25 7.70 -16.27
CA PHE A 205 -15.78 9.07 -16.26
C PHE A 205 -14.98 9.92 -17.27
N PRO A 206 -15.58 10.41 -18.37
CA PRO A 206 -14.84 11.09 -19.45
C PRO A 206 -14.18 12.39 -18.99
N GLU A 207 -14.59 12.94 -17.85
CA GLU A 207 -13.95 14.07 -17.21
C GLU A 207 -12.51 13.73 -16.76
N TYR A 208 -12.22 12.48 -16.37
CA TYR A 208 -10.93 12.10 -15.77
C TYR A 208 -10.22 10.92 -16.45
N PHE A 209 -10.91 10.13 -17.27
CA PHE A 209 -10.41 8.85 -17.81
C PHE A 209 -10.46 8.77 -19.34
N CYS A 210 -9.52 8.02 -19.91
CA CYS A 210 -9.46 7.74 -21.34
C CYS A 210 -10.44 6.61 -21.71
N GLU A 211 -11.46 6.91 -22.52
CA GLU A 211 -12.46 5.92 -22.94
C GLU A 211 -11.88 4.79 -23.81
N GLY A 212 -10.86 5.10 -24.62
CA GLY A 212 -10.25 4.15 -25.55
C GLY A 212 -9.21 3.21 -24.92
N ASP A 213 -8.68 3.55 -23.74
CA ASP A 213 -7.61 2.80 -23.06
C ASP A 213 -8.17 2.05 -21.84
N ARG A 214 -9.08 1.10 -22.08
CA ARG A 214 -9.74 0.36 -21.00
C ARG A 214 -9.10 -0.98 -20.69
N GLU A 215 -8.42 -1.59 -21.64
CA GLU A 215 -7.96 -2.97 -21.49
C GLU A 215 -6.92 -3.10 -20.38
N GLN A 216 -7.11 -4.05 -19.46
CA GLN A 216 -6.20 -4.29 -18.31
C GLN A 216 -6.02 -3.10 -17.35
N LYS A 217 -6.93 -2.11 -17.39
CA LYS A 217 -6.89 -0.91 -16.53
C LYS A 217 -8.06 -0.82 -15.54
N GLN A 218 -8.94 -1.83 -15.55
CA GLN A 218 -10.05 -1.97 -14.62
C GLN A 218 -9.92 -3.24 -13.82
N PHE A 219 -10.16 -3.13 -12.52
CA PHE A 219 -10.01 -4.23 -11.58
C PHE A 219 -11.24 -4.31 -10.70
N LEU A 220 -11.98 -5.41 -10.79
CA LEU A 220 -13.12 -5.68 -9.93
C LEU A 220 -12.63 -6.41 -8.68
N TRP A 221 -13.09 -5.95 -7.51
CA TRP A 221 -12.91 -6.68 -6.27
C TRP A 221 -14.25 -7.00 -5.64
N LEU A 222 -14.36 -8.19 -5.09
CA LEU A 222 -15.53 -8.67 -4.38
C LEU A 222 -15.06 -9.49 -3.19
N GLY A 223 -15.36 -9.04 -1.98
CA GLY A 223 -14.81 -9.64 -0.76
C GLY A 223 -15.78 -9.71 0.40
N PRO A 224 -15.49 -10.58 1.37
CA PRO A 224 -16.29 -10.68 2.60
C PRO A 224 -16.08 -9.46 3.49
N LYS A 225 -16.97 -9.30 4.48
CA LYS A 225 -16.69 -8.47 5.64
C LYS A 225 -15.39 -8.96 6.31
N GLY A 226 -14.50 -8.05 6.69
CA GLY A 226 -13.21 -8.37 7.30
C GLY A 226 -12.09 -8.67 6.31
N ALA A 227 -12.35 -8.65 5.00
CA ALA A 227 -11.28 -8.74 4.00
C ALA A 227 -10.31 -7.56 4.15
N VAL A 228 -9.02 -7.86 4.14
CA VAL A 228 -7.93 -6.88 4.27
C VAL A 228 -7.08 -6.88 3.00
N SER A 229 -6.63 -5.70 2.61
CA SER A 229 -5.42 -5.49 1.81
C SER A 229 -4.41 -4.76 2.71
N PRO A 230 -3.24 -5.38 3.02
CA PRO A 230 -2.27 -4.83 3.96
C PRO A 230 -1.78 -3.44 3.57
N LEU A 231 -1.06 -2.77 4.48
CA LEU A 231 -0.49 -1.46 4.19
C LEU A 231 0.52 -1.55 3.04
N HIS A 232 0.20 -0.91 1.92
CA HIS A 232 1.02 -0.92 0.71
C HIS A 232 0.89 0.40 -0.06
N ARG A 233 1.68 0.56 -1.12
CA ARG A 233 1.57 1.67 -2.06
C ARG A 233 1.59 1.17 -3.50
N ASP A 234 0.91 1.92 -4.36
CA ASP A 234 0.96 1.73 -5.80
C ASP A 234 1.99 2.63 -6.47
N ARG A 235 2.51 2.17 -7.62
CA ARG A 235 3.39 2.97 -8.52
C ARG A 235 2.63 3.77 -9.57
N LEU A 236 1.32 3.82 -9.44
CA LEU A 236 0.39 4.56 -10.29
C LEU A 236 -0.69 5.17 -9.41
N ASN A 237 -1.38 6.20 -9.89
CA ASN A 237 -2.61 6.67 -9.25
C ASN A 237 -3.70 5.62 -9.46
N VAL A 238 -4.49 5.38 -8.42
CA VAL A 238 -5.64 4.48 -8.45
C VAL A 238 -6.90 5.26 -8.13
N PHE A 239 -7.96 5.01 -8.89
CA PHE A 239 -9.30 5.50 -8.57
C PHE A 239 -10.16 4.36 -8.04
N MET A 240 -10.38 4.32 -6.73
CA MET A 240 -11.15 3.27 -6.07
C MET A 240 -12.61 3.69 -5.97
N THR A 241 -13.50 3.02 -6.71
CA THR A 241 -14.93 3.34 -6.77
C THR A 241 -15.76 2.31 -6.00
N GLN A 242 -16.47 2.75 -4.95
CA GLN A 242 -17.21 1.85 -4.06
C GLN A 242 -18.65 1.68 -4.54
N VAL A 243 -19.00 0.46 -4.97
CA VAL A 243 -20.32 0.17 -5.56
C VAL A 243 -21.28 -0.42 -4.53
N TYR A 244 -20.81 -1.35 -3.70
CA TYR A 244 -21.62 -2.06 -2.70
C TYR A 244 -20.82 -2.26 -1.40
N GLY A 245 -21.49 -2.10 -0.25
CA GLY A 245 -20.87 -2.20 1.07
C GLY A 245 -19.82 -1.12 1.34
N ARG A 246 -19.26 -1.10 2.55
CA ARG A 246 -18.30 -0.07 2.98
C ARG A 246 -16.89 -0.62 3.13
N LYS A 247 -15.90 0.25 2.92
CA LYS A 247 -14.48 -0.03 3.19
C LYS A 247 -13.89 1.04 4.08
N ARG A 248 -13.16 0.65 5.13
CA ARG A 248 -12.31 1.54 5.92
C ARG A 248 -10.92 1.60 5.27
N VAL A 249 -10.44 2.80 5.02
CA VAL A 249 -9.15 3.07 4.39
C VAL A 249 -8.31 3.89 5.36
N LYS A 250 -7.17 3.35 5.76
CA LYS A 250 -6.11 4.09 6.46
C LYS A 250 -5.10 4.54 5.42
N MET A 251 -4.84 5.84 5.32
CA MET A 251 -3.94 6.43 4.34
C MET A 251 -2.80 7.18 5.02
N ILE A 252 -1.59 7.03 4.49
CA ILE A 252 -0.38 7.72 4.93
C ILE A 252 0.27 8.35 3.70
N SER A 253 0.65 9.63 3.80
CA SER A 253 1.24 10.40 2.71
C SER A 253 2.51 9.72 2.16
N SER A 254 2.74 9.88 0.85
CA SER A 254 3.95 9.43 0.16
C SER A 254 5.24 10.03 0.76
N ASP A 255 5.15 11.22 1.35
CA ASP A 255 6.29 11.86 2.04
C ASP A 255 6.66 11.13 3.36
N ALA A 256 5.85 10.22 3.89
CA ALA A 256 6.19 9.44 5.09
C ALA A 256 6.87 8.10 4.78
N LEU A 257 7.42 7.92 3.57
CA LEU A 257 8.07 6.68 3.10
C LEU A 257 9.08 6.08 4.09
N HIS A 258 9.82 6.91 4.81
CA HIS A 258 10.88 6.46 5.72
C HIS A 258 10.35 6.04 7.11
N LEU A 259 9.04 6.19 7.37
CA LEU A 259 8.38 5.82 8.64
C LEU A 259 7.57 4.52 8.55
N VAL A 260 7.30 4.03 7.34
CA VAL A 260 6.39 2.91 7.08
C VAL A 260 7.10 1.57 6.85
N TYR A 261 8.39 1.47 7.13
CA TYR A 261 9.14 0.20 7.08
C TYR A 261 8.88 -0.59 5.78
N ASN A 262 9.17 0.06 4.65
CA ASN A 262 8.93 -0.47 3.32
C ASN A 262 9.70 -1.77 3.07
N PHE A 263 8.98 -2.82 2.69
CA PHE A 263 9.45 -4.14 2.31
C PHE A 263 9.03 -4.47 0.86
N GLU A 264 9.94 -5.10 0.13
CA GLU A 264 9.76 -5.46 -1.30
C GLU A 264 9.30 -4.30 -2.21
N SER A 265 9.63 -3.06 -1.84
CA SER A 265 9.33 -1.82 -2.57
C SER A 265 7.88 -1.34 -2.53
N PHE A 266 6.92 -2.19 -2.17
CA PHE A 266 5.47 -1.92 -2.27
C PHE A 266 4.74 -2.03 -0.93
N PHE A 267 5.16 -2.92 -0.03
CA PHE A 267 4.43 -3.25 1.20
C PHE A 267 5.12 -2.68 2.44
N SER A 268 4.39 -2.60 3.54
CA SER A 268 4.93 -2.27 4.85
C SER A 268 5.10 -3.55 5.67
N GLU A 269 6.15 -3.61 6.48
CA GLU A 269 6.28 -4.62 7.55
C GLU A 269 5.28 -4.37 8.70
N VAL A 270 4.68 -3.18 8.76
CA VAL A 270 3.77 -2.74 9.83
C VAL A 270 2.32 -3.09 9.49
N ASP A 271 1.64 -3.74 10.43
CA ASP A 271 0.18 -3.81 10.44
C ASP A 271 -0.39 -2.44 10.86
N ALA A 272 -1.11 -1.77 9.95
CA ALA A 272 -1.67 -0.44 10.20
C ALA A 272 -2.84 -0.43 11.19
N GLU A 273 -3.38 -1.59 11.55
CA GLU A 273 -4.46 -1.72 12.52
C GLU A 273 -3.93 -2.00 13.93
N GLU A 274 -2.84 -2.77 14.02
CA GLU A 274 -2.17 -3.14 15.27
C GLU A 274 -0.64 -2.98 15.13
N PRO A 275 -0.13 -1.73 15.08
CA PRO A 275 1.29 -1.49 14.81
C PRO A 275 2.17 -1.94 15.99
N ASP A 276 3.16 -2.79 15.70
CA ASP A 276 4.22 -3.15 16.65
C ASP A 276 5.25 -2.02 16.73
N LEU A 277 4.99 -1.04 17.60
CA LEU A 277 5.88 0.10 17.83
C LEU A 277 7.17 -0.27 18.59
N GLN A 278 7.28 -1.47 19.14
CA GLN A 278 8.52 -1.92 19.76
C GLN A 278 9.55 -2.25 18.68
N ASN A 279 9.13 -2.97 17.62
CA ASN A 279 9.98 -3.29 16.48
C ASN A 279 10.00 -2.19 15.42
N HIS A 280 8.94 -1.38 15.34
CA HIS A 280 8.75 -0.32 14.34
C HIS A 280 8.51 1.07 14.97
N PRO A 281 9.40 1.57 15.85
CA PRO A 281 9.15 2.77 16.65
C PRO A 281 8.91 4.05 15.84
N ARG A 282 9.54 4.23 14.68
CA ARG A 282 9.35 5.41 13.81
C ARG A 282 7.93 5.48 13.24
N PHE A 283 7.20 4.36 13.20
CA PHE A 283 5.83 4.35 12.69
C PHE A 283 4.89 5.18 13.59
N ALA A 284 5.23 5.36 14.87
CA ALA A 284 4.50 6.24 15.78
C ALA A 284 4.45 7.71 15.30
N GLU A 285 5.40 8.10 14.45
CA GLU A 285 5.45 9.44 13.87
C GLU A 285 4.64 9.57 12.58
N ALA A 286 4.17 8.45 12.01
CA ALA A 286 3.39 8.43 10.77
C ALA A 286 1.98 8.95 11.03
N GLU A 287 1.52 9.85 10.17
CA GLU A 287 0.16 10.39 10.25
C GLU A 287 -0.77 9.53 9.42
N ILE A 288 -1.79 9.00 10.09
CA ILE A 288 -2.77 8.10 9.49
C ILE A 288 -4.09 8.86 9.35
N ILE A 289 -4.49 9.09 8.11
CA ILE A 289 -5.84 9.54 7.80
C ILE A 289 -6.73 8.30 7.73
N ASP A 290 -7.79 8.26 8.54
CA ASP A 290 -8.68 7.10 8.66
C ASP A 290 -10.09 7.47 8.20
N VAL A 291 -10.54 6.87 7.11
CA VAL A 291 -11.80 7.21 6.46
C VAL A 291 -12.60 5.97 6.11
N VAL A 292 -13.93 6.06 6.20
CA VAL A 292 -14.83 5.08 5.62
C VAL A 292 -15.25 5.57 4.24
N LEU A 293 -15.08 4.73 3.23
CA LEU A 293 -15.60 4.92 1.88
C LEU A 293 -16.97 4.26 1.78
N GLU A 294 -17.99 5.06 1.53
CA GLU A 294 -19.39 4.65 1.45
C GLU A 294 -19.77 4.22 0.00
N PRO A 295 -20.81 3.38 -0.19
CA PRO A 295 -21.35 3.12 -1.52
C PRO A 295 -21.71 4.43 -2.23
N GLY A 296 -21.30 4.57 -3.50
CA GLY A 296 -21.50 5.79 -4.28
C GLY A 296 -20.27 6.70 -4.33
N GLU A 297 -19.33 6.52 -3.39
CA GLU A 297 -18.11 7.33 -3.31
C GLU A 297 -16.95 6.75 -4.16
N ALA A 298 -16.11 7.64 -4.66
CA ALA A 298 -14.89 7.30 -5.38
C ALA A 298 -13.67 8.02 -4.77
N LEU A 299 -12.64 7.27 -4.40
CA LEU A 299 -11.41 7.77 -3.81
C LEU A 299 -10.28 7.80 -4.84
N LEU A 300 -9.68 8.97 -5.07
CA LEU A 300 -8.36 9.07 -5.67
C LEU A 300 -7.30 8.70 -4.62
N ILE A 301 -6.57 7.63 -4.89
CA ILE A 301 -5.35 7.25 -4.18
C ILE A 301 -4.18 7.72 -5.05
N PRO A 302 -3.50 8.82 -4.68
CA PRO A 302 -2.41 9.32 -5.49
C PRO A 302 -1.21 8.38 -5.47
N VAL A 303 -0.44 8.36 -6.55
CA VAL A 303 0.75 7.51 -6.68
C VAL A 303 1.67 7.67 -5.46
N GLY A 304 2.16 6.54 -4.93
CA GLY A 304 3.06 6.50 -3.78
C GLY A 304 2.40 6.68 -2.41
N TRP A 305 1.10 6.99 -2.33
CA TRP A 305 0.38 7.00 -1.06
C TRP A 305 0.25 5.59 -0.51
N TRP A 306 0.60 5.47 0.77
CA TRP A 306 0.46 4.24 1.51
C TRP A 306 -0.99 4.11 1.96
N HIS A 307 -1.58 2.94 1.76
CA HIS A 307 -2.96 2.69 2.12
C HIS A 307 -3.15 1.25 2.59
N HIS A 308 -3.96 1.11 3.64
CA HIS A 308 -4.46 -0.15 4.17
C HIS A 308 -5.98 -0.14 4.04
N VAL A 309 -6.57 -1.22 3.56
CA VAL A 309 -8.01 -1.29 3.25
C VAL A 309 -8.65 -2.47 3.96
N ARG A 310 -9.70 -2.23 4.73
CA ARG A 310 -10.54 -3.25 5.36
C ARG A 310 -11.99 -3.14 4.91
N SER A 311 -12.57 -4.24 4.44
CA SER A 311 -14.00 -4.32 4.15
C SER A 311 -14.81 -4.38 5.44
N LEU A 312 -15.72 -3.42 5.65
CA LEU A 312 -16.60 -3.38 6.83
C LEU A 312 -17.89 -4.18 6.64
N ASP A 313 -18.25 -4.44 5.39
CA ASP A 313 -19.36 -5.28 4.95
C ASP A 313 -18.87 -6.19 3.81
N ILE A 314 -19.74 -7.08 3.28
CA ILE A 314 -19.48 -7.65 1.96
C ILE A 314 -19.36 -6.49 0.97
N SER A 315 -18.26 -6.41 0.23
CA SER A 315 -17.91 -5.21 -0.53
C SER A 315 -17.67 -5.51 -1.99
N ILE A 316 -18.19 -4.66 -2.88
CA ILE A 316 -17.89 -4.64 -4.32
C ILE A 316 -17.34 -3.26 -4.67
N ASN A 317 -16.14 -3.22 -5.24
CA ASN A 317 -15.56 -1.99 -5.77
C ASN A 317 -14.85 -2.25 -7.09
N VAL A 318 -14.73 -1.20 -7.91
CA VAL A 318 -13.95 -1.22 -9.14
C VAL A 318 -12.82 -0.22 -8.99
N SER A 319 -11.59 -0.64 -9.26
CA SER A 319 -10.44 0.26 -9.36
C SER A 319 -10.18 0.60 -10.82
N LEU A 320 -9.96 1.89 -11.11
CA LEU A 320 -9.63 2.41 -12.45
C LEU A 320 -8.24 3.04 -12.43
N THR A 321 -7.48 2.87 -13.52
CA THR A 321 -6.10 3.39 -13.65
C THR A 321 -5.81 4.09 -14.97
N ASN A 322 -6.78 4.11 -15.89
CA ASN A 322 -6.70 4.71 -17.22
C ASN A 322 -7.03 6.22 -17.22
N PHE A 323 -6.37 6.99 -16.36
CA PHE A 323 -6.55 8.44 -16.31
C PHE A 323 -6.22 9.10 -17.66
N LEU A 324 -6.89 10.21 -17.98
CA LEU A 324 -6.53 11.08 -19.11
C LEU A 324 -5.14 11.72 -18.95
N PHE A 325 -4.63 11.74 -17.72
CA PHE A 325 -3.36 12.31 -17.34
C PHE A 325 -2.29 11.22 -17.28
N GLY A 326 -1.01 11.60 -17.45
CA GLY A 326 0.10 10.65 -17.36
C GLY A 326 0.06 9.87 -16.04
N ASN A 327 0.03 8.54 -16.13
CA ASN A 327 -0.09 7.63 -14.98
C ASN A 327 0.92 6.47 -14.98
N ASP A 328 1.90 6.50 -15.89
CA ASP A 328 3.03 5.58 -15.90
C ASP A 328 4.24 6.24 -15.23
N PHE A 329 4.45 5.92 -13.96
CA PHE A 329 5.60 6.38 -13.18
C PHE A 329 6.59 5.26 -12.89
N GLU A 330 6.37 4.06 -13.44
CA GLU A 330 7.18 2.87 -13.17
C GLU A 330 8.65 3.10 -13.54
N ASN A 331 8.87 3.78 -14.67
CA ASN A 331 10.20 4.10 -15.19
C ASN A 331 11.00 5.08 -14.31
N LEU A 332 10.34 5.78 -13.36
CA LEU A 332 11.01 6.65 -12.40
C LEU A 332 11.53 5.89 -11.17
N TYR A 333 11.04 4.69 -10.93
CA TYR A 333 11.54 3.85 -9.85
C TYR A 333 12.88 3.20 -10.23
N PRO A 334 13.79 3.01 -9.27
CA PRO A 334 15.04 2.30 -9.52
C PRO A 334 14.72 0.90 -10.07
N LYS A 335 15.26 0.56 -11.24
CA LYS A 335 15.27 -0.82 -11.72
C LYS A 335 16.13 -1.64 -10.76
N SER A 336 15.50 -2.41 -9.89
CA SER A 336 16.22 -3.37 -9.05
C SER A 336 17.05 -4.29 -9.95
N ASN A 337 18.37 -4.33 -9.73
CA ASN A 337 19.38 -5.12 -10.43
C ASN A 337 19.84 -4.71 -11.84
N GLN A 338 19.97 -3.41 -12.13
CA GLN A 338 21.01 -2.95 -13.07
C GLN A 338 21.74 -1.77 -12.45
N GLY A 339 22.79 -2.09 -11.69
CA GLY A 339 23.71 -1.09 -11.15
C GLY A 339 24.22 -0.20 -12.27
N ARG A 340 23.83 1.07 -12.27
CA ARG A 340 24.70 2.09 -12.82
C ARG A 340 25.83 2.21 -11.80
N VAL A 341 26.97 1.62 -12.14
CA VAL A 341 28.24 1.97 -11.53
C VAL A 341 28.40 3.47 -11.77
N GLY A 342 28.20 4.25 -10.71
CA GLY A 342 28.42 5.69 -10.69
C GLY A 342 29.88 6.00 -10.45
#